data_AF-A0A6G7XEG3-F1
#
_entry.id   AF-A0A6G7XEG3-F1
#
_cell.length_a   1.000
_cell.length_b   1.000
_cell.length_c   1.000
_cell.angle_alpha   90.00
_cell.angle_beta   90.00
_cell.angle_gamma   90.00
#
_symmetry.space_group_name_H-M   'P 1'
#
loop_
_entity.id
_entity.type
_entity.pdbx_description
1 polymer ?
#
loop_
_entity_poly.entity_id
_entity_poly.type
_entity_poly.pdbx_seq_one_letter_code
_entity_poly.pdbx_strand_id
1 'polypeptide(L)'
;MSKDPLEELFGPISEEPKPVPARERLSYEQAERVRTAKIQTPKTDRGSGAKPWIIVGAVAVVAIILSIVVVNMARGGGADPKPTTTAAPTTTKSPTTSTPTETSTPTETKKPETKPANQVPNVEVGLTNKLDIPTWGVTSQLSQKFGSTSYAIPDNVNLTLDSPLINSLPDSCKAMRTQWGATRAEDGTYKIAKPAESCAAAPELYDELWGLTDAFVKSFKPL
;
A
#
# COMPACT_ATOMS: atom_id res chain seq x y z
N MET A 1 64.38 63.63 27.76
CA MET A 1 63.64 62.67 26.92
C MET A 1 63.60 61.35 27.65
N SER A 2 62.48 61.07 28.32
CA SER A 2 62.16 59.75 28.87
C SER A 2 60.65 59.64 28.84
N LYS A 3 60.11 59.17 27.71
CA LYS A 3 58.73 58.70 27.62
C LYS A 3 58.78 57.23 28.02
N ASP A 4 58.00 56.87 29.02
CA ASP A 4 57.93 55.50 29.52
C ASP A 4 57.41 54.56 28.42
N PRO A 5 58.14 53.49 28.07
CA PRO A 5 57.80 52.57 26.97
C PRO A 5 56.58 51.68 27.25
N LEU A 6 55.90 51.88 28.39
CA LEU A 6 54.71 51.11 28.77
C LEU A 6 53.38 51.80 28.42
N GLU A 7 53.36 53.12 28.19
CA GLU A 7 52.13 53.86 27.79
C GLU A 7 51.76 53.70 26.30
N GLU A 8 52.69 53.25 25.44
CA GLU A 8 52.36 52.94 24.03
C GLU A 8 51.83 51.51 23.81
N LEU A 9 51.99 50.60 24.79
CA LEU A 9 51.55 49.21 24.62
C LEU A 9 50.09 48.98 25.04
N PHE A 10 49.53 49.87 25.86
CA PHE A 10 48.15 49.82 26.32
C PHE A 10 47.51 51.18 26.11
N GLY A 11 47.07 51.42 24.87
CA GLY A 11 46.23 52.58 24.55
C GLY A 11 45.01 52.70 25.48
N PRO A 12 44.34 53.87 25.50
CA PRO A 12 43.27 54.14 26.46
C PRO A 12 42.19 53.06 26.37
N ILE A 13 42.01 52.32 27.46
CA ILE A 13 40.96 51.30 27.60
C ILE A 13 39.63 52.03 27.86
N SER A 14 39.11 52.70 26.84
CA SER A 14 37.73 53.19 26.82
C SER A 14 36.98 52.47 25.71
N GLU A 15 36.58 51.24 26.01
CA GLU A 15 35.48 50.60 25.30
C GLU A 15 34.53 50.05 26.35
N GLU A 16 33.68 50.92 26.89
CA GLU A 16 32.43 50.50 27.52
C GLU A 16 31.72 49.58 26.51
N PRO A 17 31.45 48.31 26.85
CA PRO A 17 30.79 47.41 25.92
C PRO A 17 29.39 47.97 25.64
N LYS A 18 29.18 48.41 24.39
CA LYS A 18 27.87 48.89 23.94
C LYS A 18 26.82 47.82 24.29
N PRO A 19 25.69 48.20 24.90
CA PRO A 19 24.65 47.25 25.27
C PRO A 19 24.14 46.56 23.99
N VAL A 20 24.45 45.27 23.86
CA VAL A 20 23.99 44.43 22.75
C VAL A 20 22.46 44.45 22.75
N PRO A 21 21.81 44.79 21.63
CA PRO A 21 20.36 44.85 21.55
C PRO A 21 19.75 43.49 21.90
N ALA A 22 18.71 43.49 22.75
CA ALA A 22 18.12 42.28 23.34
C ALA A 22 17.73 41.19 22.33
N ARG A 23 17.51 41.56 21.07
CA ARG A 23 17.15 40.65 19.98
C ARG A 23 18.30 39.73 19.54
N GLU A 24 19.55 40.17 19.65
CA GLU A 24 20.72 39.35 19.31
C GLU A 24 21.11 38.38 20.43
N ARG A 25 20.76 38.68 21.68
CA ARG A 25 20.96 37.76 22.80
C ARG A 25 20.11 36.48 22.65
N LEU A 26 18.89 36.63 22.13
CA LEU A 26 17.98 35.49 21.92
C LEU A 26 18.43 34.57 20.78
N SER A 27 18.99 35.12 19.70
CA SER A 27 19.46 34.31 18.57
C SER A 27 20.70 33.49 18.94
N TYR A 28 21.62 34.05 19.74
CA TYR A 28 22.78 33.31 20.24
C TYR A 28 22.39 32.19 21.22
N GLU A 29 21.47 32.43 22.16
CA GLU A 29 20.99 31.36 23.04
C GLU A 29 20.23 30.26 22.29
N GLN A 30 19.45 30.61 21.26
CA GLN A 30 18.76 29.61 20.43
C GLN A 30 19.74 28.79 19.59
N ALA A 31 20.77 29.42 19.01
CA ALA A 31 21.80 28.72 18.25
C ALA A 31 22.59 27.72 19.10
N GLU A 32 22.83 28.06 20.38
CA GLU A 32 23.53 27.18 21.31
C GLU A 32 22.66 25.98 21.74
N ARG A 33 21.37 26.20 22.03
CA ARG A 33 20.43 25.09 22.31
C ARG A 33 20.24 24.13 21.13
N VAL A 34 20.28 24.62 19.89
CA VAL A 34 20.19 23.77 18.69
C VAL A 34 21.46 22.93 18.51
N ARG A 35 22.64 23.45 18.87
CA ARG A 35 23.90 22.69 18.84
C ARG A 35 23.96 21.60 19.90
N THR A 36 23.52 21.86 21.13
CA THR A 36 23.53 20.85 22.20
C THR A 36 22.43 19.80 22.04
N ALA A 37 21.31 20.11 21.37
CA ALA A 37 20.26 19.14 21.09
C ALA A 37 20.66 18.05 20.08
N LYS A 38 21.72 18.26 19.29
CA LYS A 38 22.18 17.27 18.28
C LYS A 38 23.13 16.18 18.81
N ILE A 39 23.54 16.23 20.07
CA ILE A 39 24.58 15.32 20.63
C ILE A 39 23.99 14.25 21.57
N GLN A 40 22.68 14.25 21.85
CA GLN A 40 22.05 13.18 22.63
C GLN A 40 20.98 12.46 21.81
N THR A 41 21.41 11.63 20.87
CA THR A 41 20.63 10.45 20.51
C THR A 41 20.85 9.41 21.60
N PRO A 42 19.86 9.09 22.45
CA PRO A 42 19.94 7.86 23.22
C PRO A 42 20.02 6.70 22.22
N LYS A 43 21.10 5.94 22.28
CA LYS A 43 21.17 4.58 21.74
C LYS A 43 20.15 3.77 22.53
N THR A 44 18.90 3.81 22.10
CA THR A 44 17.89 2.88 22.59
C THR A 44 18.22 1.54 21.94
N ASP A 45 18.93 0.69 22.67
CA ASP A 45 18.95 -0.75 22.43
C ASP A 45 17.49 -1.25 22.45
N ARG A 46 16.84 -1.25 21.27
CA ARG A 46 15.59 -1.98 21.02
C ARG A 46 15.92 -3.47 20.86
N GLY A 47 16.53 -4.04 21.88
CA GLY A 47 16.77 -5.46 22.00
C GLY A 47 15.89 -6.03 23.11
N SER A 48 14.95 -6.91 22.74
CA SER A 48 14.31 -7.88 23.64
C SER A 48 12.96 -7.57 24.32
N GLY A 49 12.14 -6.67 23.77
CA GLY A 49 10.73 -6.50 24.20
C GLY A 49 9.66 -7.17 23.33
N ALA A 50 9.95 -7.46 22.06
CA ALA A 50 8.94 -7.88 21.07
C ALA A 50 8.78 -9.40 20.88
N LYS A 51 9.54 -10.22 21.63
CA LYS A 51 9.54 -11.69 21.47
C LYS A 51 8.23 -12.41 21.84
N PRO A 52 7.43 -12.02 22.86
CA PRO A 52 6.25 -12.81 23.22
C PRO A 52 5.10 -12.72 22.20
N TRP A 53 4.93 -11.58 21.52
CA TRP A 53 3.85 -11.40 20.53
C TRP A 53 4.07 -12.21 19.25
N ILE A 54 5.32 -12.37 18.82
CA ILE A 54 5.68 -13.19 17.65
C ILE A 54 5.39 -14.66 17.92
N ILE A 55 5.61 -15.13 19.15
CA ILE A 55 5.35 -16.53 19.55
C ILE A 55 3.83 -16.80 19.52
N VAL A 56 3.01 -15.88 20.02
CA VAL A 56 1.54 -16.01 19.95
C VAL A 56 1.05 -16.05 18.49
N GLY A 57 1.62 -15.20 17.63
CA GLY A 57 1.33 -15.21 16.19
C GLY A 57 1.70 -16.53 15.52
N ALA A 58 2.88 -17.09 15.83
CA ALA A 58 3.33 -18.37 15.27
C ALA A 58 2.43 -19.54 15.69
N VAL A 59 2.01 -19.59 16.97
CA VAL A 59 1.10 -20.65 17.47
C VAL A 59 -0.27 -20.57 16.79
N ALA A 60 -0.80 -19.37 16.57
CA ALA A 60 -2.08 -19.19 15.88
C ALA A 60 -2.03 -19.68 14.43
N VAL A 61 -0.94 -19.40 13.70
CA VAL A 61 -0.75 -19.87 12.33
C VAL A 61 -0.68 -21.40 12.26
N VAL A 62 0.05 -22.04 13.18
CA VAL A 62 0.14 -23.52 13.23
C VAL A 62 -1.23 -24.15 13.50
N ALA A 63 -2.04 -23.56 14.40
CA ALA A 63 -3.39 -24.06 14.68
C ALA A 63 -4.32 -23.95 13.45
N ILE A 64 -4.23 -22.85 12.68
CA ILE A 64 -5.02 -22.67 11.46
C ILE A 64 -4.65 -23.73 10.41
N ILE A 65 -3.35 -23.99 10.21
CA ILE A 65 -2.88 -25.00 9.25
C ILE A 65 -3.39 -26.39 9.65
N LEU A 66 -3.27 -26.77 10.92
CA LEU A 66 -3.79 -28.06 11.41
C LEU A 66 -5.30 -28.20 11.21
N SER A 67 -6.07 -27.13 11.44
CA SER A 67 -7.52 -27.14 11.26
C SER A 67 -7.92 -27.35 9.79
N ILE A 68 -7.20 -26.72 8.84
CA ILE A 68 -7.43 -26.90 7.39
C ILE A 68 -7.11 -28.33 6.98
N VAL A 69 -6.01 -28.91 7.48
CA VAL A 69 -5.63 -30.30 7.19
C VAL A 69 -6.70 -31.27 7.67
N VAL A 70 -7.24 -31.09 8.89
CA VAL A 70 -8.32 -31.94 9.43
C VAL A 70 -9.60 -31.81 8.60
N VAL A 71 -10.01 -30.60 8.21
CA VAL A 71 -11.21 -30.40 7.38
C VAL A 71 -11.05 -31.03 6.00
N ASN A 72 -9.87 -30.95 5.40
CA ASN A 72 -9.60 -31.57 4.10
C ASN A 72 -9.47 -33.09 4.19
N MET A 73 -8.94 -33.64 5.29
CA MET A 73 -8.96 -35.08 5.55
C MET A 73 -10.39 -35.58 5.79
N ALA A 74 -11.23 -34.82 6.51
CA ALA A 74 -12.62 -35.17 6.76
C ALA A 74 -13.52 -35.06 5.51
N ARG A 75 -13.20 -34.17 4.57
CA ARG A 75 -13.87 -34.08 3.26
C ARG A 75 -13.34 -35.06 2.20
N GLY A 76 -12.27 -35.79 2.49
CA GLY A 76 -11.52 -36.62 1.54
C GLY A 76 -11.89 -38.11 1.50
N GLY A 77 -13.03 -38.54 2.07
CA GLY A 77 -13.41 -39.95 2.02
C GLY A 77 -14.88 -40.21 2.32
N GLY A 78 -15.69 -40.39 1.26
CA GLY A 78 -17.00 -41.05 1.39
C GLY A 78 -18.11 -40.45 0.54
N ALA A 79 -18.23 -40.97 -0.68
CA ALA A 79 -19.47 -41.27 -1.42
C ALA A 79 -20.72 -40.36 -1.28
N ASP A 80 -21.04 -39.65 -2.36
CA ASP A 80 -22.42 -39.46 -2.82
C ASP A 80 -23.08 -40.84 -3.08
N PRO A 81 -24.40 -41.05 -2.82
CA PRO A 81 -25.42 -40.37 -3.63
C PRO A 81 -26.80 -40.03 -2.98
N LYS A 82 -27.44 -39.03 -3.60
CA LYS A 82 -28.87 -38.91 -3.99
C LYS A 82 -29.81 -38.03 -3.10
N PRO A 83 -30.66 -37.18 -3.74
CA PRO A 83 -31.56 -36.26 -3.04
C PRO A 83 -32.88 -36.93 -2.62
N THR A 84 -33.42 -36.53 -1.47
CA THR A 84 -34.75 -36.94 -1.00
C THR A 84 -35.76 -35.79 -1.14
N THR A 85 -36.68 -35.99 -2.08
CA THR A 85 -37.98 -35.34 -2.23
C THR A 85 -38.79 -35.36 -0.92
N THR A 86 -39.42 -34.25 -0.54
CA THR A 86 -40.64 -34.25 0.29
C THR A 86 -41.58 -33.14 -0.17
N ALA A 87 -42.83 -33.51 -0.38
CA ALA A 87 -43.90 -32.75 -1.03
C ALA A 87 -44.65 -31.79 -0.06
N ALA A 88 -45.33 -30.82 -0.66
CA ALA A 88 -46.10 -29.69 -0.11
C ALA A 88 -47.42 -30.08 0.64
N PRO A 89 -48.27 -29.12 1.13
CA PRO A 89 -49.25 -28.51 0.20
C PRO A 89 -49.76 -27.05 0.48
N THR A 90 -50.10 -26.38 -0.63
CA THR A 90 -51.24 -25.49 -0.95
C THR A 90 -51.65 -24.23 -0.14
N THR A 91 -51.72 -23.09 -0.85
CA THR A 91 -52.89 -22.19 -0.83
C THR A 91 -53.15 -21.50 -2.19
N THR A 92 -54.28 -21.87 -2.79
CA THR A 92 -55.34 -21.10 -3.48
C THR A 92 -55.04 -20.07 -4.60
N LYS A 93 -55.71 -20.33 -5.74
CA LYS A 93 -55.90 -19.61 -7.04
C LYS A 93 -56.59 -18.24 -6.85
N SER A 94 -56.57 -17.21 -7.72
CA SER A 94 -56.70 -17.08 -9.19
C SER A 94 -56.70 -15.55 -9.54
N PRO A 95 -56.97 -15.10 -10.80
CA PRO A 95 -56.26 -15.24 -12.07
C PRO A 95 -55.60 -13.88 -12.49
N THR A 96 -54.87 -13.75 -13.61
CA THR A 96 -55.35 -13.03 -14.82
C THR A 96 -54.23 -13.01 -15.90
N THR A 97 -54.60 -13.41 -17.13
CA THR A 97 -54.04 -13.02 -18.46
C THR A 97 -52.75 -13.67 -19.02
N SER A 98 -52.96 -14.70 -19.86
CA SER A 98 -52.39 -14.99 -21.20
C SER A 98 -51.40 -13.96 -21.80
N THR A 99 -50.22 -14.22 -22.41
CA THR A 99 -49.64 -15.26 -23.31
C THR A 99 -48.30 -14.65 -23.87
N PRO A 100 -47.34 -15.32 -24.60
CA PRO A 100 -46.79 -16.68 -24.63
C PRO A 100 -45.26 -16.77 -24.35
N THR A 101 -44.81 -18.01 -24.09
CA THR A 101 -43.52 -18.67 -24.39
C THR A 101 -42.39 -17.89 -25.10
N GLU A 102 -41.23 -17.80 -24.43
CA GLU A 102 -39.93 -17.93 -25.09
C GLU A 102 -39.11 -19.08 -24.47
N THR A 103 -38.72 -19.96 -25.37
CA THR A 103 -37.84 -21.13 -25.24
C THR A 103 -36.62 -20.90 -24.35
N SER A 104 -36.52 -21.67 -23.27
CA SER A 104 -35.28 -21.86 -22.52
C SER A 104 -34.24 -22.56 -23.40
N THR A 105 -33.26 -21.80 -23.88
CA THR A 105 -32.05 -22.31 -24.53
C THR A 105 -31.07 -22.71 -23.43
N PRO A 106 -30.38 -23.86 -23.51
CA PRO A 106 -29.63 -24.44 -22.39
C PRO A 106 -28.48 -23.53 -21.95
N THR A 107 -28.29 -23.39 -20.64
CA THR A 107 -27.11 -22.78 -20.03
C THR A 107 -25.88 -23.60 -20.43
N GLU A 108 -25.15 -23.08 -21.42
CA GLU A 108 -23.85 -23.59 -21.79
C GLU A 108 -22.90 -23.38 -20.60
N THR A 109 -22.46 -24.48 -20.00
CA THR A 109 -21.33 -24.51 -19.08
C THR A 109 -20.17 -23.79 -19.75
N LYS A 110 -19.88 -22.56 -19.34
CA LYS A 110 -18.71 -21.81 -19.82
C LYS A 110 -17.46 -22.61 -19.49
N LYS A 111 -16.92 -23.24 -20.53
CA LYS A 111 -15.54 -23.68 -20.65
C LYS A 111 -14.62 -22.55 -20.16
N PRO A 112 -13.49 -22.84 -19.47
CA PRO A 112 -12.55 -21.80 -19.06
C PRO A 112 -12.14 -20.98 -20.27
N GLU A 113 -12.60 -19.73 -20.30
CA GLU A 113 -12.28 -18.78 -21.35
C GLU A 113 -10.81 -18.42 -21.17
N THR A 114 -9.95 -18.90 -22.07
CA THR A 114 -8.54 -18.49 -22.12
C THR A 114 -8.52 -16.98 -22.37
N LYS A 115 -8.46 -16.18 -21.30
CA LYS A 115 -8.38 -14.73 -21.40
C LYS A 115 -7.16 -14.37 -22.26
N PRO A 116 -7.31 -13.45 -23.24
CA PRO A 116 -6.14 -12.91 -23.92
C PRO A 116 -5.25 -12.23 -22.88
N ALA A 117 -3.94 -12.55 -22.89
CA ALA A 117 -2.95 -12.12 -21.90
C ALA A 117 -2.85 -10.59 -21.71
N ASN A 118 -3.49 -9.80 -22.58
CA ASN A 118 -3.45 -8.33 -22.59
C ASN A 118 -4.77 -7.67 -22.14
N GLN A 119 -5.79 -8.41 -21.75
CA GLN A 119 -7.02 -7.81 -21.25
C GLN A 119 -6.93 -7.55 -19.75
N VAL A 120 -7.14 -6.30 -19.34
CA VAL A 120 -7.15 -5.92 -17.92
C VAL A 120 -8.20 -6.77 -17.20
N PRO A 121 -7.83 -7.51 -16.14
CA PRO A 121 -8.79 -8.27 -15.35
C PRO A 121 -9.84 -7.34 -14.73
N ASN A 122 -11.11 -7.69 -14.88
CA ASN A 122 -12.17 -6.99 -14.15
C ASN A 122 -12.14 -7.46 -12.69
N VAL A 123 -11.74 -6.56 -11.79
CA VAL A 123 -11.53 -6.85 -10.37
C VAL A 123 -12.39 -5.89 -9.56
N GLU A 124 -13.00 -6.40 -8.50
CA GLU A 124 -13.71 -5.57 -7.55
C GLU A 124 -12.72 -4.70 -6.76
N VAL A 125 -12.76 -3.39 -7.01
CA VAL A 125 -11.89 -2.40 -6.39
C VAL A 125 -12.18 -2.18 -4.90
N GLY A 126 -13.42 -2.45 -4.47
CA GLY A 126 -13.85 -2.24 -3.09
C GLY A 126 -13.78 -0.77 -2.65
N LEU A 127 -13.61 -0.56 -1.35
CA LEU A 127 -13.49 0.77 -0.76
C LEU A 127 -12.16 1.41 -1.15
N THR A 128 -12.17 2.70 -1.49
CA THR A 128 -10.98 3.44 -1.91
C THR A 128 -10.64 4.57 -0.95
N ASN A 129 -9.36 4.90 -0.85
CA ASN A 129 -8.84 6.07 -0.15
C ASN A 129 -8.25 7.05 -1.16
N LYS A 130 -8.37 8.34 -0.88
CA LYS A 130 -7.72 9.39 -1.66
C LYS A 130 -6.20 9.31 -1.44
N LEU A 131 -5.44 9.25 -2.53
CA LEU A 131 -3.99 9.34 -2.54
C LEU A 131 -3.57 10.56 -3.35
N ASP A 132 -2.97 11.55 -2.68
CA ASP A 132 -2.49 12.77 -3.31
C ASP A 132 -1.04 12.59 -3.77
N ILE A 133 -0.74 12.94 -5.01
CA ILE A 133 0.59 12.86 -5.62
C ILE A 133 1.00 14.28 -6.02
N PRO A 134 1.52 15.08 -5.08
CA PRO A 134 1.77 16.49 -5.29
C PRO A 134 2.84 16.76 -6.36
N THR A 135 3.83 15.87 -6.51
CA THR A 135 4.88 15.98 -7.55
C THR A 135 4.31 15.96 -8.97
N TRP A 136 3.16 15.31 -9.15
CA TRP A 136 2.47 15.25 -10.44
C TRP A 136 1.26 16.19 -10.50
N GLY A 137 0.92 16.86 -9.39
CA GLY A 137 -0.26 17.73 -9.32
C GLY A 137 -1.58 16.97 -9.53
N VAL A 138 -1.64 15.70 -9.12
CA VAL A 138 -2.83 14.87 -9.25
C VAL A 138 -3.21 14.17 -7.95
N THR A 139 -4.47 13.78 -7.86
CA THR A 139 -5.05 12.93 -6.83
C THR A 139 -5.62 11.66 -7.47
N SER A 140 -5.63 10.56 -6.72
CA SER A 140 -6.13 9.26 -7.17
C SER A 140 -6.93 8.56 -6.07
N GLN A 141 -7.70 7.55 -6.47
CA GLN A 141 -8.39 6.63 -5.58
C GLN A 141 -7.63 5.30 -5.54
N LEU A 142 -6.99 5.02 -4.40
CA LEU A 142 -6.30 3.78 -4.15
C LEU A 142 -7.21 2.81 -3.38
N SER A 143 -7.37 1.59 -3.87
CA SER A 143 -8.13 0.56 -3.18
C SER A 143 -7.53 0.22 -1.81
N GLN A 144 -8.38 0.07 -0.80
CA GLN A 144 -7.98 -0.41 0.53
C GLN A 144 -7.49 -1.86 0.52
N LYS A 145 -7.76 -2.63 -0.54
CA LYS A 145 -7.24 -4.00 -0.71
C LYS A 145 -5.72 -4.06 -0.77
N PHE A 146 -5.05 -3.01 -1.25
CA PHE A 146 -3.59 -2.93 -1.18
C PHE A 146 -3.08 -2.91 0.26
N GLY A 147 -3.91 -2.52 1.23
CA GLY A 147 -3.53 -2.36 2.63
C GLY A 147 -2.75 -1.06 2.86
N SER A 148 -1.83 -1.08 3.82
CA SER A 148 -0.95 0.05 4.13
C SER A 148 0.04 0.28 2.98
N THR A 149 -0.32 1.18 2.07
CA THR A 149 0.43 1.43 0.84
C THR A 149 1.29 2.68 0.97
N SER A 150 2.52 2.60 0.50
CA SER A 150 3.39 3.74 0.27
C SER A 150 3.76 3.82 -1.20
N TYR A 151 4.21 4.99 -1.66
CA TYR A 151 4.66 5.15 -3.04
C TYR A 151 5.96 5.94 -3.09
N ALA A 152 6.76 5.68 -4.14
CA ALA A 152 7.99 6.39 -4.42
C ALA A 152 8.06 6.75 -5.91
N ILE A 153 8.63 7.92 -6.21
CA ILE A 153 8.80 8.42 -7.58
C ILE A 153 10.28 8.79 -7.79
N PRO A 154 11.17 7.81 -8.01
CA PRO A 154 12.62 8.02 -8.00
C PRO A 154 13.13 8.93 -9.12
N ASP A 155 12.45 8.95 -10.26
CA ASP A 155 12.87 9.61 -11.50
C ASP A 155 11.87 10.69 -11.96
N ASN A 156 10.93 11.07 -11.10
CA ASN A 156 9.80 11.96 -11.39
C ASN A 156 8.85 11.47 -12.52
N VAL A 157 9.05 10.26 -13.05
CA VAL A 157 8.32 9.72 -14.21
C VAL A 157 7.58 8.43 -13.84
N ASN A 158 8.21 7.54 -13.07
CA ASN A 158 7.68 6.27 -12.66
C ASN A 158 7.31 6.32 -11.18
N LEU A 159 6.03 6.14 -10.88
CA LEU A 159 5.53 5.90 -9.54
C LEU A 159 5.53 4.40 -9.30
N THR A 160 6.20 4.00 -8.24
CA THR A 160 6.23 2.63 -7.72
C THR A 160 5.40 2.56 -6.45
N LEU A 161 4.52 1.56 -6.36
CA LEU A 161 3.71 1.27 -5.18
C LEU A 161 4.39 0.18 -4.36
N ASP A 162 4.46 0.37 -3.06
CA ASP A 162 4.84 -0.65 -2.10
C ASP A 162 3.68 -0.92 -1.15
N SER A 163 3.23 -2.17 -1.10
CA SER A 163 2.06 -2.56 -0.31
C SER A 163 2.14 -4.00 0.18
N PRO A 164 1.47 -4.36 1.28
CA PRO A 164 1.37 -5.73 1.75
C PRO A 164 0.84 -6.70 0.69
N LEU A 165 -0.12 -6.29 -0.14
CA LEU A 165 -0.67 -7.12 -1.20
C LEU A 165 0.34 -7.39 -2.31
N ILE A 166 1.17 -6.41 -2.67
CA ILE A 166 2.27 -6.61 -3.62
C ILE A 166 3.33 -7.53 -3.02
N ASN A 167 3.62 -7.36 -1.73
CA ASN A 167 4.61 -8.17 -1.01
C ASN A 167 4.15 -9.60 -0.71
N SER A 168 2.86 -9.92 -0.86
CA SER A 168 2.34 -11.29 -0.73
C SER A 168 2.60 -12.17 -1.95
N LEU A 169 3.06 -11.58 -3.08
CA LEU A 169 3.52 -12.35 -4.24
C LEU A 169 4.60 -13.34 -3.81
N PRO A 170 4.62 -14.58 -4.33
CA PRO A 170 5.62 -15.58 -3.96
C PRO A 170 7.03 -15.13 -4.33
N ASP A 171 8.06 -15.71 -3.70
CA ASP A 171 9.45 -15.32 -3.90
C ASP A 171 9.95 -15.54 -5.34
N SER A 172 9.34 -16.49 -6.07
CA SER A 172 9.58 -16.67 -7.51
C SER A 172 9.25 -15.43 -8.34
N CYS A 173 8.39 -14.55 -7.82
CA CYS A 173 7.94 -13.32 -8.47
C CYS A 173 8.42 -12.07 -7.72
N LYS A 174 9.46 -12.19 -6.88
CA LYS A 174 9.97 -11.09 -6.06
C LYS A 174 10.41 -9.88 -6.89
N ALA A 175 11.00 -10.10 -8.07
CA ALA A 175 11.41 -9.02 -8.97
C ALA A 175 10.24 -8.16 -9.48
N MET A 176 9.03 -8.72 -9.51
CA MET A 176 7.82 -8.03 -9.95
C MET A 176 7.30 -7.05 -8.89
N ARG A 177 7.63 -7.26 -7.62
CA ARG A 177 7.10 -6.46 -6.49
C ARG A 177 7.43 -4.97 -6.63
N THR A 178 8.52 -4.60 -7.31
CA THR A 178 8.93 -3.21 -7.47
C THR A 178 8.45 -2.56 -8.77
N GLN A 179 7.70 -3.28 -9.61
CA GLN A 179 7.32 -2.84 -10.95
C GLN A 179 5.86 -2.36 -11.05
N TRP A 180 5.11 -2.42 -9.95
CA TRP A 180 3.72 -2.03 -9.89
C TRP A 180 3.57 -0.53 -9.61
N GLY A 181 2.73 0.15 -10.39
CA GLY A 181 2.36 1.54 -10.14
C GLY A 181 1.91 2.26 -11.41
N ALA A 182 2.44 3.46 -11.66
CA ALA A 182 2.06 4.29 -12.79
C ALA A 182 3.26 4.96 -13.44
N THR A 183 3.20 5.22 -14.73
CA THR A 183 4.19 5.99 -15.48
C THR A 183 3.51 7.21 -16.09
N ARG A 184 4.09 8.39 -15.90
CA ARG A 184 3.67 9.62 -16.55
C ARG A 184 4.31 9.72 -17.94
N ALA A 185 3.50 9.84 -18.97
CA ALA A 185 3.97 10.07 -20.33
C ALA A 185 4.23 11.56 -20.59
N GLU A 186 4.98 11.87 -21.66
CA GLU A 186 5.36 13.24 -22.03
C GLU A 186 4.15 14.13 -22.36
N ASP A 187 3.06 13.53 -22.84
CA ASP A 187 1.78 14.19 -23.12
C ASP A 187 0.97 14.50 -21.85
N GLY A 188 1.49 14.15 -20.66
CA GLY A 188 0.80 14.31 -19.39
C GLY A 188 -0.23 13.23 -19.08
N THR A 189 -0.37 12.20 -19.93
CA THR A 189 -1.21 11.04 -19.64
C THR A 189 -0.51 10.08 -18.69
N TYR A 190 -1.30 9.23 -18.03
CA TYR A 190 -0.80 8.24 -17.08
C TYR A 190 -1.05 6.84 -17.63
N LYS A 191 -0.02 6.01 -17.59
CA LYS A 191 -0.08 4.59 -17.99
C LYS A 191 0.20 3.72 -16.78
N ILE A 192 -0.35 2.52 -16.79
CA ILE A 192 -0.03 1.53 -15.77
C ILE A 192 1.43 1.07 -15.91
N ALA A 193 2.17 1.10 -14.80
CA ALA A 193 3.45 0.41 -14.68
C ALA A 193 3.15 -0.97 -14.09
N LYS A 194 3.49 -2.01 -14.85
CA LYS A 194 3.35 -3.40 -14.41
C LYS A 194 4.49 -4.26 -14.99
N PRO A 195 4.77 -5.42 -14.38
CA PRO A 195 5.67 -6.41 -14.98
C PRO A 195 5.25 -6.82 -16.40
N ALA A 196 6.25 -7.09 -17.24
CA ALA A 196 6.02 -7.63 -18.59
C ALA A 196 5.48 -9.06 -18.55
N GLU A 197 5.96 -9.85 -17.59
CA GLU A 197 5.61 -11.26 -17.41
C GLU A 197 4.60 -11.44 -16.27
N SER A 198 3.68 -12.39 -16.41
CA SER A 198 2.76 -12.77 -15.34
C SER A 198 3.43 -13.71 -14.34
N CYS A 199 3.00 -13.65 -13.08
CA CYS A 199 3.49 -14.56 -12.05
C CYS A 199 2.78 -15.93 -12.18
N ALA A 200 3.45 -16.92 -12.80
CA ALA A 200 2.88 -18.25 -12.98
C ALA A 200 2.55 -18.98 -11.65
N ALA A 201 3.27 -18.64 -10.57
CA ALA A 201 3.05 -19.21 -9.24
C ALA A 201 1.80 -18.65 -8.52
N ALA A 202 1.31 -17.48 -8.95
CA ALA A 202 0.13 -16.83 -8.35
C ALA A 202 -0.60 -15.97 -9.40
N PRO A 203 -1.22 -16.59 -10.42
CA PRO A 203 -1.86 -15.87 -11.52
C PRO A 203 -3.05 -15.04 -11.05
N GLU A 204 -3.83 -15.54 -10.10
CA GLU A 204 -5.00 -14.82 -9.55
C GLU A 204 -4.58 -13.55 -8.80
N LEU A 205 -3.52 -13.61 -8.00
CA LEU A 205 -2.98 -12.45 -7.28
C LEU A 205 -2.39 -11.43 -8.26
N TYR A 206 -1.72 -11.89 -9.32
CA TYR A 206 -1.23 -11.01 -10.38
C TYR A 206 -2.39 -10.29 -11.08
N ASP A 207 -3.47 -11.01 -11.40
CA ASP A 207 -4.65 -10.43 -12.03
C ASP A 207 -5.35 -9.42 -11.12
N GLU A 208 -5.45 -9.71 -9.82
CA GLU A 208 -5.98 -8.78 -8.82
C GLU A 208 -5.12 -7.51 -8.74
N LEU A 209 -3.80 -7.65 -8.60
CA LEU A 209 -2.87 -6.51 -8.58
C LEU A 209 -2.96 -5.68 -9.85
N TRP A 210 -3.07 -6.32 -11.01
CA TRP A 210 -3.21 -5.63 -12.28
C TRP A 210 -4.52 -4.85 -12.35
N GLY A 211 -5.66 -5.47 -12.06
CA GLY A 211 -6.96 -4.79 -12.08
C GLY A 211 -7.03 -3.61 -11.09
N LEU A 212 -6.49 -3.79 -9.87
CA LEU A 212 -6.46 -2.73 -8.88
C LEU A 212 -5.54 -1.57 -9.27
N THR A 213 -4.37 -1.87 -9.84
CA THR A 213 -3.42 -0.84 -10.29
C THR A 213 -3.98 -0.07 -11.49
N ASP A 214 -4.66 -0.75 -12.42
CA ASP A 214 -5.31 -0.11 -13.56
C ASP A 214 -6.43 0.84 -13.11
N ALA A 215 -7.28 0.41 -12.17
CA ALA A 215 -8.30 1.27 -11.57
C ALA A 215 -7.70 2.50 -10.87
N PHE A 216 -6.60 2.31 -10.15
CA PHE A 216 -5.83 3.38 -9.52
C PHE A 216 -5.36 4.41 -10.56
N VAL A 217 -4.73 3.98 -11.66
CA VAL A 217 -4.26 4.89 -12.72
C VAL A 217 -5.41 5.61 -13.42
N LYS A 218 -6.51 4.92 -13.72
CA LYS A 218 -7.70 5.51 -14.35
C LYS A 218 -8.39 6.56 -13.48
N SER A 219 -8.17 6.51 -12.16
CA SER A 219 -8.78 7.45 -11.22
C SER A 219 -8.00 8.76 -11.03
N PHE A 220 -6.86 8.95 -11.72
CA PHE A 220 -6.10 10.20 -11.65
C PHE A 220 -6.93 11.41 -12.08
N LYS A 221 -6.93 12.43 -11.23
CA LYS A 221 -7.56 13.73 -11.47
C LYS A 221 -6.60 14.85 -11.07
N PRO A 222 -6.62 16.01 -11.72
CA PRO A 222 -5.89 17.19 -11.26
C PRO A 222 -6.24 17.53 -9.80
N LEU A 223 -5.23 17.95 -9.02
CA LEU A 223 -5.37 18.41 -7.64
C LEU A 223 -6.07 19.78 -7.54
#